data_AF-A0AB34H3U8-F1
#
_entry.id   AF-A0AB34H3U8-F1
#
_cell.length_a   1.000
_cell.length_b   1.000
_cell.length_c   1.000
_cell.angle_alpha   90.00
_cell.angle_beta   90.00
_cell.angle_gamma   90.00
#
_symmetry.space_group_name_H-M   'P 1'
#
loop_
_entity.id
_entity.type
_entity.pdbx_description
1 polymer ?
#
loop_
_entity_poly.entity_id
_entity_poly.type
_entity_poly.pdbx_seq_one_letter_code
_entity_poly.pdbx_strand_id
1 'polypeptide(L)'
;MILTMQDENIHDVLQLLVALMSEHPASMIPAFDQRNGIRVIYKLLASKSESIWVQALKVLGYFLKHLGHKRKVEIMHTHSLFTLLGERLMLHTNTVTVTTYNTLYEILTEQVCTQVVHKPHPEPDSTVKIQNPMILKVVATLLKNSTPSAELMEVRRLFLSDMIKLFSNSRENRR
;
A
#
# COMPACT_ATOMS: atom_id res chain seq x y z
N MET A 1 -13.49 23.27 -10.88
CA MET A 1 -13.72 22.40 -12.06
C MET A 1 -12.42 21.87 -12.66
N ILE A 2 -11.39 22.69 -12.89
CA ILE A 2 -10.11 22.23 -13.49
C ILE A 2 -9.32 21.27 -12.57
N LEU A 3 -9.26 21.53 -11.26
CA LEU A 3 -8.55 20.68 -10.29
C LEU A 3 -9.15 19.26 -10.19
N THR A 4 -10.48 19.15 -10.19
CA THR A 4 -11.17 17.85 -10.15
C THR A 4 -10.93 17.01 -11.41
N MET A 5 -10.89 17.62 -12.59
CA MET A 5 -10.61 16.87 -13.83
C MET A 5 -9.16 16.39 -13.90
N GLN A 6 -8.21 17.17 -13.37
CA GLN A 6 -6.82 16.76 -13.32
C GLN A 6 -6.61 15.56 -12.39
N ASP A 7 -7.32 15.52 -11.26
CA ASP A 7 -7.26 14.41 -10.31
C ASP A 7 -7.88 13.11 -10.86
N GLU A 8 -9.03 13.19 -11.54
CA GLU A 8 -9.66 12.05 -12.24
C GLU A 8 -8.73 11.50 -13.33
N ASN A 9 -8.14 12.37 -14.15
CA ASN A 9 -7.19 11.95 -15.18
C ASN A 9 -5.97 11.22 -14.60
N ILE A 10 -5.48 11.65 -13.43
CA ILE A 10 -4.36 10.98 -12.76
C ILE A 10 -4.80 9.64 -12.18
N HIS A 11 -5.99 9.57 -11.59
CA HIS A 11 -6.55 8.32 -11.09
C HIS A 11 -6.65 7.26 -12.19
N ASP A 12 -7.22 7.62 -13.34
CA ASP A 12 -7.39 6.71 -14.49
C ASP A 12 -6.04 6.23 -15.03
N VAL A 13 -5.05 7.12 -15.12
CA VAL A 13 -3.69 6.77 -15.55
C VAL A 13 -3.04 5.80 -14.56
N LEU A 14 -3.22 6.00 -13.25
CA LEU A 14 -2.69 5.08 -12.25
C LEU A 14 -3.40 3.73 -12.28
N GLN A 15 -4.71 3.71 -12.47
CA GLN A 15 -5.48 2.49 -12.60
C GLN A 15 -5.07 1.69 -13.85
N LEU A 16 -4.84 2.38 -14.98
CA LEU A 16 -4.29 1.76 -16.19
C LEU A 16 -2.89 1.19 -15.92
N LEU A 17 -2.03 1.93 -15.23
CA LEU A 17 -0.69 1.45 -14.88
C LEU A 17 -0.74 0.20 -13.99
N VAL A 18 -1.65 0.16 -13.01
CA VAL A 18 -1.91 -1.03 -12.19
C VAL A 18 -2.31 -2.23 -13.05
N ALA A 19 -3.24 -2.05 -13.99
CA ALA A 19 -3.67 -3.11 -14.90
C ALA A 19 -2.49 -3.63 -15.74
N LEU A 20 -1.74 -2.73 -16.38
CA LEU A 20 -0.58 -3.08 -17.19
C LEU A 20 0.51 -3.80 -16.39
N MET A 21 0.79 -3.38 -15.16
CA MET A 21 1.77 -4.04 -14.29
C MET A 21 1.31 -5.43 -13.84
N SER A 22 0.00 -5.62 -13.67
CA SER A 22 -0.58 -6.93 -13.37
C SER A 22 -0.50 -7.89 -14.55
N GLU A 23 -0.77 -7.41 -15.77
CA GLU A 23 -0.83 -8.23 -16.98
C GLU A 23 0.54 -8.46 -17.63
N HIS A 24 1.45 -7.47 -17.52
CA HIS A 24 2.74 -7.46 -18.20
C HIS A 24 3.91 -7.08 -17.26
N PRO A 25 4.12 -7.77 -16.13
CA PRO A 25 5.14 -7.39 -15.16
C PRO A 25 6.57 -7.44 -15.73
N ALA A 26 6.86 -8.38 -16.64
CA ALA A 26 8.20 -8.55 -17.21
C ALA A 26 8.70 -7.31 -17.98
N SER A 27 7.80 -6.55 -18.61
CA SER A 27 8.14 -5.31 -19.33
C SER A 27 7.91 -4.07 -18.47
N MET A 28 6.81 -4.05 -17.71
CA MET A 28 6.39 -2.86 -16.97
C MET A 28 7.26 -2.59 -15.73
N ILE A 29 7.70 -3.63 -15.02
CA ILE A 29 8.49 -3.48 -13.78
C ILE A 29 9.88 -2.86 -14.08
N PRO A 30 10.65 -3.36 -15.07
CA PRO A 30 11.92 -2.72 -15.44
C PRO A 30 11.74 -1.31 -15.99
N ALA A 31 10.72 -1.08 -16.83
CA ALA A 31 10.44 0.24 -17.39
C ALA A 31 10.10 1.28 -16.30
N PHE A 32 9.33 0.86 -15.29
CA PHE A 32 9.01 1.68 -14.13
C PHE A 32 10.27 2.02 -13.31
N ASP A 33 11.14 1.04 -13.02
CA ASP A 33 12.38 1.26 -12.25
C ASP A 33 13.34 2.20 -12.99
N GLN A 34 13.58 1.94 -14.28
CA GLN A 34 14.48 2.74 -15.13
C GLN A 34 14.07 4.22 -15.23
N ARG A 35 12.76 4.51 -15.12
CA ARG A 35 12.24 5.88 -15.15
C ARG A 35 12.14 6.53 -13.78
N ASN A 36 12.74 5.94 -12.75
CA ASN A 36 12.65 6.40 -11.36
C ASN A 36 11.19 6.47 -10.87
N GLY A 37 10.36 5.49 -11.24
CA GLY A 37 8.92 5.47 -10.93
C GLY A 37 8.62 5.62 -9.44
N ILE A 38 9.46 5.07 -8.57
CA ILE A 38 9.36 5.21 -7.10
C ILE A 38 9.29 6.69 -6.68
N ARG A 39 10.10 7.56 -7.29
CA ARG A 39 10.11 9.00 -6.99
C ARG A 39 8.79 9.66 -7.36
N VAL A 40 8.16 9.21 -8.44
CA VAL A 40 6.84 9.72 -8.88
C VAL A 40 5.77 9.29 -7.89
N ILE A 41 5.77 8.02 -7.47
CA ILE A 41 4.85 7.52 -6.43
C ILE A 41 4.95 8.37 -5.16
N TYR A 42 6.15 8.70 -4.70
CA TYR A 42 6.30 9.56 -3.52
C TYR A 42 5.66 10.94 -3.63
N LYS A 43 5.66 11.52 -4.82
CA LYS A 43 4.99 12.79 -5.06
C LYS A 43 3.47 12.61 -5.03
N LEU A 44 2.97 11.52 -5.61
CA LEU A 44 1.54 11.21 -5.66
C LEU A 44 0.97 10.83 -4.28
N LEU A 45 1.78 10.21 -3.41
CA LEU A 45 1.43 9.94 -2.02
C LEU A 45 1.19 11.21 -1.19
N ALA A 46 1.68 12.36 -1.65
CA ALA A 46 1.40 13.67 -1.07
C ALA A 46 0.16 14.34 -1.70
N SER A 47 -0.64 13.62 -2.49
CA SER A 47 -1.89 14.15 -3.02
C SER A 47 -2.93 14.38 -1.90
N LYS A 48 -3.80 15.37 -2.09
CA LYS A 48 -4.97 15.56 -1.22
C LYS A 48 -6.07 14.53 -1.49
N SER A 49 -6.06 13.91 -2.67
CA SER A 49 -7.05 12.92 -3.08
C SER A 49 -6.64 11.52 -2.61
N GLU A 50 -7.49 10.90 -1.78
CA GLU A 50 -7.34 9.51 -1.35
C GLU A 50 -7.26 8.54 -2.52
N SER A 51 -8.10 8.73 -3.53
CA SER A 51 -8.11 7.82 -4.68
C SER A 51 -6.77 7.82 -5.43
N ILE A 52 -6.06 8.96 -5.48
CA ILE A 52 -4.75 9.07 -6.13
C ILE A 52 -3.68 8.34 -5.33
N TRP A 53 -3.55 8.62 -4.03
CA TRP A 53 -2.49 8.00 -3.25
C TRP A 53 -2.77 6.52 -2.95
N VAL A 54 -4.04 6.10 -2.88
CA VAL A 54 -4.41 4.66 -2.87
C VAL A 54 -3.94 3.99 -4.15
N GLN A 55 -4.25 4.51 -5.33
CA GLN A 55 -3.77 3.89 -6.58
C GLN A 55 -2.24 3.93 -6.69
N ALA A 56 -1.59 5.00 -6.22
CA ALA A 56 -0.14 5.08 -6.17
C ALA A 56 0.48 3.99 -5.26
N LEU A 57 -0.14 3.69 -4.11
CA LEU A 57 0.25 2.56 -3.27
C LEU A 57 0.08 1.22 -3.99
N LYS A 58 -0.96 1.05 -4.80
CA LYS A 58 -1.15 -0.19 -5.58
C LYS A 58 -0.08 -0.38 -6.64
N VAL A 59 0.27 0.69 -7.37
CA VAL A 59 1.41 0.67 -8.30
C VAL A 59 2.69 0.26 -7.58
N LEU A 60 2.93 0.82 -6.38
CA LEU A 60 4.07 0.43 -5.54
C LEU A 60 3.99 -1.04 -5.10
N GLY A 61 2.81 -1.52 -4.72
CA GLY A 61 2.58 -2.91 -4.35
C GLY A 61 2.92 -3.89 -5.47
N TYR A 62 2.43 -3.63 -6.69
CA TYR A 62 2.78 -4.42 -7.87
C TYR A 62 4.28 -4.35 -8.17
N PHE A 63 4.87 -3.16 -8.06
CA PHE A 63 6.30 -3.00 -8.22
C PHE A 63 7.07 -3.91 -7.25
N LEU A 64 6.80 -3.81 -5.95
CA LEU A 64 7.47 -4.58 -4.90
C LEU A 64 7.24 -6.09 -5.07
N LYS A 65 6.03 -6.53 -5.41
CA LYS A 65 5.67 -7.94 -5.63
C LYS A 65 6.60 -8.64 -6.64
N HIS A 66 7.01 -7.95 -7.70
CA HIS A 66 7.80 -8.52 -8.79
C HIS A 66 9.31 -8.29 -8.67
N LEU A 67 9.79 -7.62 -7.62
CA LEU A 67 11.22 -7.46 -7.38
C LEU A 67 11.84 -8.69 -6.74
N GLY A 68 13.10 -8.96 -7.08
CA GLY A 68 13.92 -9.94 -6.35
C GLY A 68 14.24 -9.44 -4.92
N HIS A 69 14.37 -10.37 -3.97
CA HIS A 69 14.60 -10.07 -2.55
C HIS A 69 15.73 -9.04 -2.30
N LYS A 70 16.88 -9.23 -2.95
CA LYS A 70 18.03 -8.29 -2.83
C LYS A 70 17.64 -6.86 -3.22
N ARG A 71 16.91 -6.70 -4.32
CA ARG A 71 16.49 -5.40 -4.81
C ARG A 71 15.42 -4.76 -3.93
N LYS A 72 14.50 -5.55 -3.36
CA LYS A 72 13.56 -5.06 -2.33
C LYS A 72 14.32 -4.47 -1.15
N VAL A 73 15.31 -5.21 -0.62
CA VAL A 73 16.13 -4.77 0.52
C VAL A 73 16.89 -3.47 0.21
N GLU A 74 17.54 -3.38 -0.95
CA GLU A 74 18.21 -2.14 -1.40
C GLU A 74 17.23 -0.96 -1.42
N ILE A 75 16.07 -1.13 -2.07
CA ILE A 75 15.09 -0.07 -2.20
C ILE A 75 14.51 0.34 -0.83
N MET A 76 14.29 -0.63 0.07
CA MET A 76 13.85 -0.40 1.44
C MET A 76 14.83 0.45 2.25
N HIS A 77 16.13 0.14 2.17
CA HIS A 77 17.16 0.86 2.92
C HIS A 77 17.53 2.20 2.28
N THR A 78 17.78 2.23 0.96
CA THR A 78 18.26 3.44 0.26
C THR A 78 17.22 4.56 0.26
N HIS A 79 15.93 4.24 0.24
CA HIS A 79 14.88 5.27 0.15
C HIS A 79 14.15 5.52 1.46
N SER A 80 14.52 4.85 2.56
CA SER A 80 13.74 4.88 3.82
C SER A 80 12.23 4.69 3.57
N LEU A 81 11.94 3.73 2.68
CA LEU A 81 10.74 3.78 1.84
C LEU A 81 9.47 3.81 2.69
N PHE A 82 9.46 2.97 3.72
CA PHE A 82 8.35 2.81 4.65
C PHE A 82 8.24 3.91 5.72
N THR A 83 9.33 4.53 6.15
CA THR A 83 9.24 5.68 7.06
C THR A 83 8.61 6.88 6.36
N LEU A 84 9.03 7.17 5.12
CA LEU A 84 8.45 8.27 4.33
C LEU A 84 6.99 8.00 3.92
N LEU A 85 6.60 6.73 3.73
CA LEU A 85 5.23 6.35 3.43
C LEU A 85 4.24 6.83 4.52
N GLY A 86 4.56 6.56 5.80
CA GLY A 86 3.70 6.96 6.91
C GLY A 86 3.53 8.47 7.02
N GLU A 87 4.62 9.23 6.85
CA GLU A 87 4.59 10.70 6.90
C GLU A 87 3.81 11.30 5.73
N ARG A 88 3.97 10.75 4.52
CA ARG A 88 3.31 11.26 3.31
C ARG A 88 1.80 11.01 3.31
N LEU A 89 1.37 9.81 3.72
CA LEU A 89 -0.05 9.47 3.82
C LEU A 89 -0.79 10.37 4.83
N MET A 90 -0.06 10.92 5.81
CA MET A 90 -0.59 11.82 6.82
C MET A 90 -0.46 13.31 6.49
N LEU A 91 0.06 13.67 5.31
CA LEU A 91 0.38 15.08 5.00
C LEU A 91 -0.86 15.96 4.92
N HIS A 92 -1.98 15.39 4.46
CA HIS A 92 -3.23 16.13 4.20
C HIS A 92 -4.44 15.55 4.94
N THR A 93 -4.27 14.45 5.66
CA THR A 93 -5.30 13.84 6.49
C THR A 93 -4.68 13.31 7.79
N ASN A 94 -5.46 13.34 8.86
CA ASN A 94 -5.14 12.68 10.12
C ASN A 94 -6.13 11.56 10.42
N THR A 95 -6.79 11.00 9.41
CA THR A 95 -7.62 9.81 9.54
C THR A 95 -7.04 8.70 8.67
N VAL A 96 -7.21 7.46 9.12
CA VAL A 96 -6.91 6.27 8.34
C VAL A 96 -8.22 5.56 8.04
N THR A 97 -8.41 5.19 6.79
CA THR A 97 -9.62 4.56 6.29
C THR A 97 -9.40 3.05 6.13
N VAL A 98 -10.50 2.30 6.03
CA VAL A 98 -10.45 0.87 5.67
C VAL A 98 -9.79 0.68 4.31
N THR A 99 -10.07 1.56 3.33
CA THR A 99 -9.43 1.53 2.00
C THR A 99 -7.91 1.64 2.07
N THR A 100 -7.41 2.56 2.90
CA THR A 100 -5.96 2.75 3.14
C THR A 100 -5.36 1.47 3.71
N TYR A 101 -6.00 0.95 4.75
CA TYR A 101 -5.52 -0.22 5.46
C TYR A 101 -5.48 -1.44 4.55
N ASN A 102 -6.55 -1.71 3.81
CA ASN A 102 -6.62 -2.81 2.84
C ASN A 102 -5.49 -2.72 1.83
N THR A 103 -5.22 -1.53 1.29
CA THR A 103 -4.14 -1.34 0.31
C THR A 103 -2.77 -1.62 0.93
N LEU A 104 -2.54 -1.21 2.18
CA LEU A 104 -1.31 -1.55 2.91
C LEU A 104 -1.23 -3.05 3.21
N TYR A 105 -2.36 -3.69 3.55
CA TYR A 105 -2.45 -5.13 3.79
C TYR A 105 -2.12 -5.96 2.54
N GLU A 106 -2.61 -5.53 1.37
CA GLU A 106 -2.23 -6.10 0.07
C GLU A 106 -0.72 -6.04 -0.16
N ILE A 107 -0.06 -4.94 0.21
CA ILE A 107 1.40 -4.80 0.11
C ILE A 107 2.10 -5.69 1.15
N LEU A 108 1.60 -5.74 2.39
CA LEU A 108 2.14 -6.57 3.47
C LEU A 108 2.24 -8.04 3.05
N THR A 109 1.24 -8.53 2.33
CA THR A 109 1.08 -9.94 1.92
C THR A 109 1.50 -10.23 0.47
N GLU A 110 1.76 -9.18 -0.32
CA GLU A 110 1.95 -9.22 -1.78
C GLU A 110 0.79 -9.81 -2.59
N GLN A 111 -0.40 -9.86 -1.98
CA GLN A 111 -1.65 -10.23 -2.65
C GLN A 111 -2.37 -8.99 -3.19
N VAL A 112 -1.65 -8.23 -4.03
CA VAL A 112 -2.17 -6.98 -4.60
C VAL A 112 -3.26 -7.26 -5.62
N CYS A 113 -4.43 -6.65 -5.42
CA CYS A 113 -5.55 -6.70 -6.36
C CYS A 113 -5.42 -5.58 -7.40
N THR A 114 -6.14 -5.66 -8.52
CA THR A 114 -6.25 -4.53 -9.47
C THR A 114 -7.29 -3.50 -9.02
N GLN A 115 -8.40 -3.96 -8.43
CA GLN A 115 -9.50 -3.10 -7.94
C GLN A 115 -9.28 -2.59 -6.52
N VAL A 116 -9.74 -1.38 -6.23
CA VAL A 116 -9.66 -0.81 -4.88
C VAL A 116 -10.72 -1.45 -3.99
N VAL A 117 -10.30 -1.91 -2.80
CA VAL A 117 -11.18 -2.55 -1.83
C VAL A 117 -11.57 -1.54 -0.74
N HIS A 118 -12.83 -1.13 -0.73
CA HIS A 118 -13.37 -0.13 0.21
C HIS A 118 -14.00 -0.70 1.49
N LYS A 119 -14.25 -2.01 1.50
CA LYS A 119 -14.85 -2.73 2.64
C LYS A 119 -13.79 -3.62 3.30
N PRO A 120 -13.99 -4.08 4.54
CA PRO A 120 -13.07 -5.04 5.15
C PRO A 120 -12.80 -6.22 4.20
N HIS A 121 -11.52 -6.51 3.98
CA HIS A 121 -11.13 -7.65 3.13
C HIS A 121 -11.50 -8.98 3.82
N PRO A 122 -11.59 -10.09 3.05
CA PRO A 122 -11.79 -11.41 3.63
C PRO A 122 -10.71 -11.76 4.64
N GLU A 123 -11.04 -12.63 5.59
CA GLU A 123 -10.10 -13.05 6.61
C GLU A 123 -8.96 -13.89 5.99
N PRO A 124 -7.71 -13.74 6.45
CA PRO A 124 -6.59 -14.52 5.93
C PRO A 124 -6.72 -16.00 6.28
N ASP A 125 -6.54 -16.85 5.28
CA ASP A 125 -6.37 -18.29 5.48
C ASP A 125 -4.93 -18.63 5.92
N SER A 126 -4.62 -19.92 6.09
CA SER A 126 -3.31 -20.40 6.54
C SER A 126 -2.19 -20.29 5.50
N THR A 127 -2.52 -19.97 4.25
CA THR A 127 -1.54 -19.79 3.17
C THR A 127 -0.98 -18.38 3.11
N VAL A 128 -1.66 -17.41 3.73
CA VAL A 128 -1.24 -16.00 3.72
C VAL A 128 0.02 -15.81 4.57
N LYS A 129 1.06 -15.26 3.93
CA LYS A 129 2.35 -14.95 4.56
C LYS A 129 2.65 -13.46 4.52
N ILE A 130 3.39 -12.99 5.52
CA ILE A 130 3.94 -11.64 5.53
C ILE A 130 5.16 -11.63 4.59
N GLN A 131 5.11 -10.80 3.56
CA GLN A 131 6.19 -10.61 2.59
C GLN A 131 6.92 -9.29 2.81
N ASN A 132 6.22 -8.24 3.25
CA ASN A 132 6.77 -6.91 3.50
C ASN A 132 6.54 -6.46 4.96
N PRO A 133 7.27 -7.05 5.94
CA PRO A 133 7.01 -6.83 7.37
C PRO A 133 7.13 -5.36 7.82
N MET A 134 7.89 -4.53 7.09
CA MET A 134 8.03 -3.11 7.39
C MET A 134 6.72 -2.31 7.25
N ILE A 135 5.75 -2.81 6.48
CA ILE A 135 4.41 -2.22 6.39
C ILE A 135 3.72 -2.16 7.76
N LEU A 136 3.97 -3.13 8.64
CA LEU A 136 3.41 -3.14 9.99
C LEU A 136 3.76 -1.86 10.77
N LYS A 137 5.00 -1.37 10.61
CA LYS A 137 5.43 -0.11 11.23
C LYS A 137 4.71 1.10 10.64
N VAL A 138 4.43 1.09 9.34
CA VAL A 138 3.65 2.15 8.67
C VAL A 138 2.24 2.18 9.23
N VAL A 139 1.55 1.03 9.22
CA VAL A 139 0.19 0.88 9.74
C VAL A 139 0.13 1.31 11.20
N ALA A 140 1.05 0.85 12.05
CA ALA A 140 1.11 1.24 13.46
C ALA A 140 1.29 2.76 13.64
N THR A 141 2.10 3.40 12.79
CA THR A 141 2.30 4.85 12.82
C THR A 141 1.01 5.60 12.46
N LEU A 142 0.33 5.16 11.39
CA LEU A 142 -0.95 5.73 10.97
C LEU A 142 -2.02 5.59 12.05
N LEU A 143 -2.17 4.39 12.63
CA LEU A 143 -3.16 4.12 13.68
C LEU A 143 -2.91 4.90 14.97
N LYS A 144 -1.63 5.18 15.28
CA LYS A 144 -1.23 5.96 16.46
C LYS A 144 -1.52 7.45 16.29
N ASN A 145 -1.22 7.98 15.11
CA ASN A 145 -1.30 9.42 14.85
C ASN A 145 -2.67 9.86 14.30
N SER A 146 -3.56 8.93 13.99
CA SER A 146 -4.91 9.25 13.52
C SER A 146 -5.81 9.80 14.64
N THR A 147 -6.66 10.76 14.28
CA THR A 147 -7.69 11.32 15.15
C THR A 147 -8.69 10.23 15.56
N PRO A 148 -9.06 10.14 16.85
CA PRO A 148 -10.08 9.20 17.31
C PRO A 148 -11.40 9.37 16.54
N SER A 149 -11.87 8.28 15.94
CA SER A 149 -13.13 8.22 15.19
C SER A 149 -13.68 6.79 15.18
N ALA A 150 -14.96 6.63 14.80
CA ALA A 150 -15.55 5.31 14.60
C ALA A 150 -14.83 4.52 13.51
N GLU A 151 -14.43 5.19 12.43
CA GLU A 151 -13.65 4.63 11.33
C GLU A 151 -12.28 4.12 11.81
N LEU A 152 -11.55 4.92 12.60
CA LEU A 152 -10.28 4.48 13.19
C LEU A 152 -10.46 3.23 14.05
N MET A 153 -11.54 3.16 14.84
CA MET A 153 -11.83 1.98 15.65
C MET A 153 -12.14 0.75 14.81
N GLU A 154 -12.79 0.90 13.66
CA GLU A 154 -12.99 -0.17 12.70
C GLU A 154 -11.66 -0.68 12.14
N VAL A 155 -10.80 0.23 11.67
CA VAL A 155 -9.47 -0.13 11.14
C VAL A 155 -8.62 -0.81 12.21
N ARG A 156 -8.64 -0.33 13.46
CA ARG A 156 -7.93 -0.97 14.59
C ARG A 156 -8.41 -2.40 14.84
N ARG A 157 -9.72 -2.63 14.82
CA ARG A 157 -10.28 -3.98 15.00
C ARG A 157 -9.87 -4.91 13.88
N LEU A 158 -9.94 -4.44 12.63
CA LEU A 158 -9.53 -5.22 11.46
C LEU A 158 -8.04 -5.57 11.54
N PHE A 159 -7.17 -4.58 11.77
CA PHE A 159 -5.74 -4.78 11.96
C PHE A 159 -5.42 -5.82 13.03
N LEU A 160 -6.02 -5.71 14.22
CA LEU A 160 -5.78 -6.67 15.30
C LEU A 160 -6.24 -8.08 14.94
N SER A 161 -7.41 -8.22 14.32
CA SER A 161 -7.94 -9.50 13.84
C SER A 161 -6.96 -10.17 12.87
N ASP A 162 -6.46 -9.40 11.91
CA ASP A 162 -5.52 -9.89 10.90
C ASP A 162 -4.19 -10.30 11.51
N MET A 163 -3.64 -9.49 12.42
CA MET A 163 -2.38 -9.81 13.09
C MET A 163 -2.50 -11.11 13.88
N ILE A 164 -3.57 -11.28 14.66
CA ILE A 164 -3.81 -12.51 15.42
C ILE A 164 -3.81 -13.71 14.47
N LYS A 165 -4.52 -13.64 13.35
CA LYS A 165 -4.66 -14.75 12.39
C LYS A 165 -3.37 -15.04 11.63
N LEU A 166 -2.71 -14.00 11.14
CA LEU A 166 -1.45 -14.14 10.41
C LEU A 166 -0.36 -14.76 11.29
N PHE A 167 -0.30 -14.42 12.58
CA PHE A 167 0.67 -14.99 13.51
C PHE A 167 0.23 -16.34 14.09
N SER A 168 -1.08 -16.61 14.25
CA SER A 168 -1.56 -17.92 14.71
C SER A 168 -1.38 -19.00 13.65
N ASN A 169 -1.63 -18.66 12.39
CA ASN A 169 -1.74 -19.63 11.30
C ASN A 169 -0.40 -19.94 10.64
N SER A 170 0.64 -19.12 10.85
CA SER A 170 1.96 -19.31 10.25
C SER A 170 3.09 -19.22 11.27
N ARG A 171 3.87 -20.30 11.39
CA ARG A 171 5.09 -20.33 12.23
C ARG A 171 6.21 -19.45 11.67
N GLU A 172 6.19 -19.20 10.37
CA GLU A 172 7.13 -18.33 9.66
C GLU A 172 6.83 -16.86 9.93
N ASN A 173 5.55 -16.46 9.96
CA ASN A 173 5.15 -15.09 10.30
C ASN A 173 5.49 -14.72 11.77
N ARG A 174 5.63 -15.70 12.66
CA ARG A 174 5.99 -15.47 14.09
C ARG A 174 7.47 -15.16 14.31
N ARG A 175 8.33 -15.39 13.32
CA ARG A 175 9.77 -15.13 13.39
C ARG A 175 10.08 -13.71 12.95
#